data_AF-A0A1Y1WH77-F1
#
_entry.id   AF-A0A1Y1WH77-F1
#
_cell.length_a   1.000
_cell.length_b   1.000
_cell.length_c   1.000
_cell.angle_alpha   90.00
_cell.angle_beta   90.00
_cell.angle_gamma   90.00
#
_symmetry.space_group_name_H-M   'P 1'
#
loop_
_entity.id
_entity.type
_entity.pdbx_description
1 polymer ?
#
loop_
_entity_poly.entity_id
_entity_poly.type
_entity_poly.pdbx_seq_one_letter_code
_entity_poly.pdbx_strand_id
1 'polypeptide(L)'
;MLPICSAQVCLTAGPSASCCCVSGSCWRIQKTAMLMDDSAQIGADSPQIAQKRIRTRHDMENRPFLLFDNTSSDSMLRALDKCCQILEQLLQFCLTSYRDVPLHEVFYYRHSLLLDTTFSAQPRAAVQAALGKTVYYINCECCDEGEDEDDAEQRILPSMQDTSIAYRLHRECGRMINMYDWYTAFASVVEKEGDAAMGEEGSEGQSEIQARFMRAVEEMRFLGFIKSTQRKTDHVIRLTWGM
;
A
#
# COMPACT_ATOMS: atom_id res chain seq x y z
N MET A 1 21.07 -15.42 -8.77
CA MET A 1 21.02 -14.62 -10.02
C MET A 1 19.66 -14.83 -10.63
N LEU A 2 18.73 -13.91 -10.39
CA LEU A 2 17.49 -13.71 -11.14
C LEU A 2 17.16 -12.21 -11.06
N PRO A 3 16.46 -11.66 -12.06
CA PRO A 3 16.73 -10.35 -12.63
C PRO A 3 15.92 -9.23 -11.96
N ILE A 4 16.58 -8.09 -11.79
CA ILE A 4 15.94 -6.83 -11.42
C ILE A 4 15.41 -6.25 -12.73
N CYS A 5 14.10 -6.37 -12.95
CA CYS A 5 13.46 -5.73 -14.09
C CYS A 5 13.45 -4.22 -13.88
N SER A 6 13.96 -3.54 -14.91
CA SER A 6 14.25 -2.13 -15.03
C SER A 6 13.05 -1.23 -14.74
N ALA A 7 13.17 -0.38 -13.72
CA ALA A 7 12.36 0.85 -13.65
C ALA A 7 13.06 1.92 -14.50
N GLN A 8 12.43 2.21 -15.63
CA GLN A 8 12.83 3.18 -16.64
C GLN A 8 13.14 4.55 -16.00
N VAL A 9 14.39 4.99 -16.18
CA VAL A 9 14.83 6.35 -15.87
C VAL A 9 14.25 7.29 -16.94
N CYS A 10 13.14 7.96 -16.63
CA CYS A 10 12.73 9.16 -17.36
C CYS A 10 13.46 10.38 -16.79
N LEU A 11 14.67 10.61 -17.31
CA LEU A 11 15.38 11.89 -17.24
C LEU A 11 14.78 12.85 -18.27
N THR A 12 13.86 13.73 -17.87
CA THR A 12 13.64 15.01 -18.56
C THR A 12 13.15 16.09 -17.59
N ALA A 13 13.80 17.24 -17.66
CA ALA A 13 13.66 18.41 -16.82
C ALA A 13 12.33 19.17 -16.97
N GLY A 14 11.89 19.84 -15.89
CA GLY A 14 10.86 20.88 -15.91
C GLY A 14 10.41 21.29 -14.49
N PRO A 15 10.33 22.60 -14.15
CA PRO A 15 10.07 23.05 -12.80
C PRO A 15 8.56 23.14 -12.56
N SER A 16 7.95 22.07 -12.07
CA SER A 16 6.59 22.16 -11.51
C SER A 16 6.39 21.11 -10.44
N ALA A 17 5.98 21.58 -9.27
CA ALA A 17 5.74 20.80 -8.08
C ALA A 17 4.85 19.57 -8.33
N SER A 18 5.40 18.37 -8.11
CA SER A 18 4.62 17.16 -7.87
C SER A 18 4.73 16.81 -6.39
N CYS A 19 3.64 17.03 -5.67
CA CYS A 19 3.48 16.80 -4.25
C CYS A 19 3.22 15.30 -4.01
N CYS A 20 4.21 14.55 -3.49
CA CYS A 20 3.94 13.25 -2.87
C CYS A 20 3.52 13.48 -1.42
N CYS A 21 2.21 13.65 -1.21
CA CYS A 21 1.61 13.61 0.12
C CYS A 21 1.51 12.16 0.60
N VAL A 22 2.42 11.73 1.47
CA VAL A 22 2.19 10.60 2.38
C VAL A 22 2.50 11.09 3.79
N SER A 23 1.46 11.08 4.63
CA SER A 23 1.41 11.55 6.02
C SER A 23 1.63 13.06 6.21
N GLY A 24 0.56 13.74 6.60
CA GLY A 24 0.50 15.18 6.77
C GLY A 24 1.45 15.69 7.86
N SER A 25 2.45 16.44 7.43
CA SER A 25 2.89 17.74 7.99
C SER A 25 4.13 18.18 7.23
N CYS A 26 3.93 19.00 6.19
CA CYS A 26 5.01 19.56 5.39
C CYS A 26 5.50 20.86 6.07
N TRP A 27 6.55 20.79 6.88
CA TRP A 27 7.23 21.99 7.38
C TRP A 27 8.13 22.54 6.27
N ARG A 28 7.56 23.42 5.44
CA ARG A 28 8.29 24.19 4.44
C ARG A 28 9.06 25.31 5.16
N ILE A 29 10.34 25.08 5.46
CA ILE A 29 11.24 26.14 5.93
C ILE A 29 11.63 26.98 4.72
N GLN A 30 10.95 28.11 4.51
CA GLN A 30 11.39 29.13 3.56
C GLN A 30 12.63 29.83 4.10
N LYS A 31 13.77 29.63 3.44
CA LYS A 31 14.96 30.46 3.59
C LYS A 31 14.68 31.83 2.98
N THR A 32 14.76 32.89 3.78
CA THR A 32 14.96 34.26 3.28
C THR A 32 16.19 34.88 3.94
N ALA A 33 17.19 35.11 3.09
CA ALA A 33 18.37 35.91 3.38
C ALA A 33 18.11 37.38 3.04
N MET A 34 18.70 38.32 3.82
CA MET A 34 19.18 39.69 3.48
C MET A 34 19.42 40.44 4.81
N LEU A 35 20.66 40.79 5.19
CA LEU A 35 21.41 42.06 4.92
C LEU A 35 20.59 43.31 5.30
N MET A 36 21.06 44.36 5.99
CA MET A 36 22.40 44.85 6.36
C MET A 36 22.21 45.99 7.41
N ASP A 37 23.35 46.48 7.93
CA ASP A 37 23.56 47.62 8.85
C ASP A 37 22.62 48.84 8.76
N ASP A 38 22.41 49.50 9.90
CA ASP A 38 22.65 50.95 9.98
C ASP A 38 22.87 51.43 11.41
N SER A 39 23.96 52.19 11.56
CA SER A 39 24.42 52.85 12.77
C SER A 39 23.84 54.27 12.82
N ALA A 40 23.35 54.75 13.97
CA ALA A 40 23.58 56.14 14.45
C ALA A 40 22.75 56.55 15.67
N GLN A 41 23.48 57.11 16.65
CA GLN A 41 23.24 58.33 17.42
C GLN A 41 22.34 58.32 18.68
N ILE A 42 23.02 58.75 19.76
CA ILE A 42 22.54 59.08 21.09
C ILE A 42 21.96 60.51 21.07
N GLY A 43 20.78 60.71 21.64
CA GLY A 43 20.17 62.01 21.90
C GLY A 43 19.15 61.93 23.05
N ALA A 44 19.18 62.92 23.95
CA ALA A 44 18.53 62.93 25.26
C ALA A 44 17.06 63.45 25.28
N ASP A 45 16.34 63.01 26.34
CA ASP A 45 15.21 63.60 27.09
C ASP A 45 13.84 63.93 26.46
N SER A 46 12.81 63.11 26.78
CA SER A 46 11.51 63.49 27.41
C SER A 46 10.50 62.32 27.39
N PRO A 47 9.50 62.24 28.31
CA PRO A 47 8.68 61.04 28.49
C PRO A 47 7.63 60.95 27.38
N GLN A 48 7.91 60.15 26.36
CA GLN A 48 6.96 59.92 25.28
C GLN A 48 5.96 58.82 25.67
N ILE A 49 4.69 59.22 25.71
CA ILE A 49 3.52 58.34 25.77
C ILE A 49 3.71 57.20 24.77
N ALA A 50 3.65 55.95 25.25
CA ALA A 50 3.85 54.75 24.45
C ALA A 50 2.91 54.77 23.23
N GLN A 51 3.45 55.16 22.07
CA GLN A 51 2.71 55.12 20.82
C GLN A 51 2.41 53.65 20.49
N LYS A 52 1.12 53.35 20.34
CA LYS A 52 0.61 52.03 19.98
C LYS A 52 1.20 51.66 18.61
N ARG A 53 2.21 50.79 18.60
CA ARG A 53 2.88 50.35 17.37
C ARG A 53 1.86 49.66 16.47
N ILE A 54 1.56 50.24 15.31
CA ILE A 54 0.64 49.66 14.33
C ILE A 54 1.35 48.46 13.70
N ARG A 55 0.91 47.24 14.04
CA ARG A 55 1.49 45.99 13.52
C ARG A 55 1.03 45.76 12.08
N THR A 56 1.97 45.49 11.18
CA THR A 56 1.67 45.28 9.77
C THR A 56 1.27 43.82 9.50
N ARG A 57 0.57 43.56 8.39
CA ARG A 57 0.19 42.20 7.98
C ARG A 57 1.40 41.27 7.82
N HIS A 58 2.55 41.81 7.43
CA HIS A 58 3.82 41.09 7.33
C HIS A 58 4.34 40.60 8.70
N ASP A 59 4.18 41.42 9.75
CA ASP A 59 4.51 41.02 11.13
C ASP A 59 3.59 39.88 11.61
N MET A 60 2.34 39.83 11.15
CA MET A 60 1.39 38.77 11.49
C MET A 60 1.74 37.43 10.85
N GLU A 61 2.24 37.44 9.61
CA GLU A 61 2.58 36.23 8.85
C GLU A 61 3.91 35.63 9.30
N ASN A 62 4.90 36.47 9.63
CA ASN A 62 6.24 35.98 10.00
C ASN A 62 6.44 35.78 11.51
N ARG A 63 5.65 36.43 12.38
CA ARG A 63 5.86 36.41 13.84
C ARG A 63 4.54 36.45 14.64
N PRO A 64 3.69 35.42 14.55
CA PRO A 64 2.36 35.41 15.17
C PRO A 64 2.38 35.55 16.71
N PHE A 65 3.48 35.20 17.37
CA PHE A 65 3.64 35.29 18.83
C PHE A 65 3.83 36.72 19.34
N LEU A 66 4.25 37.65 18.47
CA LEU A 66 4.38 39.08 18.79
C LEU A 66 3.03 39.79 18.91
N LEU A 67 1.91 39.10 18.62
CA LEU A 67 0.56 39.67 18.62
C LEU A 67 -0.06 39.78 20.02
N PHE A 68 0.47 39.08 21.02
CA PHE A 68 -0.17 38.93 22.32
C PHE A 68 0.22 39.98 23.37
N ASP A 69 1.30 40.74 23.16
CA ASP A 69 1.80 41.65 24.19
C ASP A 69 1.78 43.10 23.73
N ASN A 70 0.89 43.91 24.29
CA ASN A 70 0.75 45.34 23.96
C ASN A 70 1.46 46.25 24.98
N THR A 71 2.13 45.66 25.97
CA THR A 71 2.66 46.38 27.15
C THR A 71 4.14 46.15 27.42
N SER A 72 4.74 45.09 26.88
CA SER A 72 6.16 44.83 27.07
C SER A 72 7.05 45.78 26.27
N SER A 73 8.07 46.32 26.94
CA SER A 73 9.15 47.07 26.28
C SER A 73 9.73 46.24 25.12
N ASP A 74 10.05 46.87 23.98
CA ASP A 74 10.61 46.22 22.80
C ASP A 74 11.82 45.31 23.12
N SER A 75 12.50 45.55 24.26
CA SER A 75 13.59 44.72 24.78
C SER A 75 13.18 43.27 25.09
N MET A 76 11.99 43.04 25.68
CA MET A 76 11.51 41.71 26.06
C MET A 76 11.09 40.91 24.82
N LEU A 77 10.45 41.57 23.85
CA LEU A 77 10.10 40.95 22.56
C LEU A 77 11.36 40.57 21.76
N ARG A 78 12.40 41.41 21.78
CA ARG A 78 13.71 41.09 21.19
C ARG A 78 14.42 39.95 21.90
N ALA A 79 14.29 39.86 23.23
CA ALA A 79 14.84 38.74 24.00
C ALA A 79 14.13 37.43 23.66
N LEU A 80 12.80 37.45 23.56
CA LEU A 80 12.00 36.29 23.15
C LEU A 80 12.36 35.83 21.72
N ASP A 81 12.48 36.76 20.77
CA ASP A 81 12.90 36.47 19.39
C ASP A 81 14.29 35.80 19.35
N LYS A 82 15.24 36.30 20.15
CA LYS A 82 16.56 35.66 20.30
C LYS A 82 16.46 34.26 20.89
N CYS A 83 15.61 34.06 21.92
CA CYS A 83 15.39 32.74 22.51
C CYS A 83 14.78 31.77 21.50
N CYS A 84 13.80 32.19 20.71
CA CYS A 84 13.21 31.37 19.64
C CYS A 84 14.25 31.01 18.58
N GLN A 85 15.08 31.94 18.13
CA GLN A 85 16.15 31.68 17.17
C GLN A 85 17.18 30.68 17.72
N ILE A 86 17.57 30.81 18.99
CA ILE A 86 18.49 29.87 19.64
C ILE A 86 17.86 28.48 19.76
N LEU A 87 16.58 28.40 20.12
CA LEU A 87 15.84 27.15 20.19
C LEU A 87 15.73 26.50 18.81
N GLU A 88 15.43 27.26 17.77
CA GLU A 88 15.39 26.75 16.39
C GLU A 88 16.75 26.20 15.96
N GLN A 89 17.85 26.91 16.23
CA GLN A 89 19.20 26.43 15.93
C GLN A 89 19.54 25.14 16.69
N LEU A 90 19.19 25.08 17.98
CA LEU A 90 19.42 23.90 18.81
C LEU A 90 18.59 22.71 18.32
N LEU A 91 17.32 22.92 17.98
CA LEU A 91 16.45 21.88 17.44
C LEU A 91 16.94 21.39 16.08
N GLN A 92 17.39 22.28 15.19
CA GLN A 92 17.97 21.90 13.89
C GLN A 92 19.24 21.07 14.06
N PHE A 93 20.08 21.39 15.03
CA PHE A 93 21.27 20.60 15.34
C PHE A 93 20.92 19.22 15.92
N CYS A 94 20.04 19.18 16.94
CA CYS A 94 19.71 17.96 17.66
C CYS A 94 18.76 17.02 16.89
N LEU A 95 17.86 17.55 16.06
CA LEU A 95 16.85 16.79 15.30
C LEU A 95 17.23 16.64 13.82
N THR A 96 18.52 16.46 13.55
CA THR A 96 18.98 16.09 12.21
C THR A 96 18.31 14.79 11.79
N SER A 97 17.90 14.69 10.53
CA SER A 97 17.28 13.46 10.01
C SER A 97 18.25 12.30 10.14
N TYR A 98 17.78 11.20 10.75
CA TYR A 98 18.59 9.99 10.91
C TYR A 98 19.09 9.45 9.56
N ARG A 99 18.42 9.78 8.44
CA ARG A 99 18.79 9.36 7.08
C ARG A 99 20.08 10.01 6.57
N ASP A 100 20.47 11.13 7.14
CA ASP A 100 21.66 11.88 6.73
C ASP A 100 22.93 11.34 7.41
N VAL A 101 22.77 10.42 8.36
CA VAL A 101 23.86 9.74 9.05
C VAL A 101 24.21 8.44 8.32
N PRO A 102 25.48 8.18 7.99
CA PRO A 102 25.86 6.91 7.38
C PRO A 102 25.60 5.74 8.35
N LEU A 103 25.19 4.59 7.80
CA LEU A 103 24.92 3.36 8.56
C LEU A 103 23.76 3.46 9.58
N HIS A 104 22.83 4.39 9.38
CA HIS A 104 21.65 4.52 10.25
C HIS A 104 20.73 3.29 10.20
N GLU A 105 20.77 2.52 9.11
CA GLU A 105 19.98 1.30 8.90
C GLU A 105 20.32 0.19 9.91
N VAL A 106 21.50 0.23 10.53
CA VAL A 106 21.90 -0.71 11.58
C VAL A 106 21.10 -0.47 12.88
N PHE A 107 20.75 0.78 13.15
CA PHE A 107 20.06 1.19 14.38
C PHE A 107 18.54 1.35 14.19
N TYR A 108 18.10 1.69 12.97
CA TYR A 108 16.71 1.99 12.67
C TYR A 108 16.13 1.03 11.62
N TYR A 109 14.99 0.44 11.95
CA TYR A 109 14.23 -0.38 11.03
C TYR A 109 13.23 0.46 10.22
N ARG A 110 13.25 0.34 8.89
CA ARG A 110 12.48 1.21 7.97
C ARG A 110 11.16 0.60 7.47
N HIS A 111 11.07 -0.71 7.34
CA HIS A 111 9.99 -1.36 6.58
C HIS A 111 8.72 -1.59 7.42
N SER A 112 8.05 -0.51 7.81
CA SER A 112 6.83 -0.58 8.63
C SER A 112 5.73 -1.49 8.03
N LEU A 113 5.59 -1.52 6.70
CA LEU A 113 4.62 -2.39 6.01
C LEU A 113 4.90 -3.89 6.22
N LEU A 114 6.17 -4.30 6.29
CA LEU A 114 6.52 -5.69 6.57
C LEU A 114 6.16 -6.07 8.00
N LEU A 115 6.36 -5.15 8.96
CA LEU A 115 5.92 -5.39 10.33
C LEU A 115 4.41 -5.48 10.41
N ASP A 116 3.69 -4.57 9.75
CA ASP A 116 2.23 -4.61 9.78
C ASP A 116 1.67 -5.90 9.17
N THR A 117 2.17 -6.32 8.00
CA THR A 117 1.78 -7.61 7.40
C THR A 117 2.16 -8.82 8.27
N THR A 118 3.26 -8.75 9.02
CA THR A 118 3.71 -9.82 9.92
C THR A 118 2.88 -9.89 11.21
N PHE A 119 2.56 -8.76 11.82
CA PHE A 119 1.81 -8.69 13.07
C PHE A 119 0.29 -8.75 12.87
N SER A 120 -0.20 -8.19 11.76
CA SER A 120 -1.61 -8.15 11.37
C SER A 120 -1.87 -9.15 10.24
N ALA A 121 -1.57 -10.43 10.48
CA ALA A 121 -1.70 -11.48 9.46
C ALA A 121 -3.17 -11.67 9.02
N GLN A 122 -3.40 -11.71 7.71
CA GLN A 122 -4.71 -11.96 7.09
C GLN A 122 -4.71 -13.31 6.35
N PRO A 123 -4.74 -14.45 7.06
CA PRO A 123 -4.58 -15.77 6.45
C PRO A 123 -5.68 -16.10 5.45
N ARG A 124 -6.92 -15.68 5.71
CA ARG A 124 -8.03 -15.90 4.77
C ARG A 124 -7.81 -15.18 3.45
N ALA A 125 -7.44 -13.90 3.49
CA ALA A 125 -7.16 -13.11 2.30
C ALA A 125 -5.97 -13.69 1.52
N ALA A 126 -4.92 -14.13 2.23
CA ALA A 126 -3.75 -14.76 1.62
C ALA A 126 -4.11 -16.06 0.87
N VAL A 127 -4.93 -16.95 1.46
CA VAL A 127 -5.37 -18.19 0.80
C VAL A 127 -6.28 -17.90 -0.41
N GLN A 128 -7.21 -16.95 -0.27
CA GLN A 128 -8.07 -16.54 -1.39
C GLN A 128 -7.26 -15.93 -2.54
N ALA A 129 -6.27 -15.10 -2.23
CA ALA A 129 -5.35 -14.53 -3.21
C ALA A 129 -4.49 -15.62 -3.87
N ALA A 130 -4.01 -16.61 -3.12
CA ALA A 130 -3.21 -17.71 -3.66
C ALA A 130 -4.01 -18.61 -4.63
N LEU A 131 -5.27 -18.91 -4.29
CA LEU A 131 -6.17 -19.67 -5.17
C LEU A 131 -6.67 -18.84 -6.35
N GLY A 132 -6.83 -17.52 -6.16
CA GLY A 132 -7.27 -16.58 -7.19
C GLY A 132 -6.18 -16.17 -8.18
N LYS A 133 -4.93 -15.97 -7.73
CA LYS A 133 -3.77 -15.52 -8.53
C LYS A 133 -2.57 -16.44 -8.30
N THR A 134 -2.69 -17.69 -8.71
CA THR A 134 -1.66 -18.72 -8.47
C THR A 134 -0.32 -18.38 -9.14
N VAL A 135 -0.33 -17.72 -10.30
CA VAL A 135 0.88 -17.28 -11.02
C VAL A 135 1.77 -16.38 -10.16
N TYR A 136 1.17 -15.49 -9.37
CA TYR A 136 1.92 -14.58 -8.50
C TYR A 136 2.76 -15.31 -7.43
N TYR A 137 2.32 -16.49 -6.99
CA TYR A 137 3.00 -17.26 -5.93
C TYR A 137 3.90 -18.36 -6.48
N ILE A 138 3.50 -19.03 -7.57
CA ILE A 138 4.25 -20.15 -8.17
C ILE A 138 5.26 -19.65 -9.21
N ASN A 139 5.00 -18.50 -9.84
CA ASN A 139 5.83 -17.92 -10.89
C ASN A 139 6.09 -18.91 -12.04
N CYS A 140 5.02 -19.58 -12.49
CA CYS A 140 5.07 -20.56 -13.58
C CYS A 140 4.99 -19.89 -14.95
N GLU A 141 5.70 -20.44 -15.94
CA GLU A 141 5.72 -19.94 -17.33
C GLU A 141 4.45 -20.33 -18.12
N CYS A 142 3.71 -21.37 -17.70
CA CYS A 142 2.58 -21.93 -18.44
C CYS A 142 1.21 -21.26 -18.17
N CYS A 143 1.14 -20.36 -17.19
CA CYS A 143 -0.08 -19.65 -16.82
C CYS A 143 0.07 -18.12 -16.93
N ASP A 144 1.21 -17.66 -17.47
CA ASP A 144 1.55 -16.25 -17.58
C ASP A 144 1.24 -15.76 -19.00
N GLU A 145 0.04 -15.21 -19.18
CA GLU A 145 -0.40 -14.65 -20.46
C GLU A 145 -0.94 -13.23 -20.27
N GLY A 146 -0.02 -12.24 -20.32
CA GLY A 146 -0.23 -10.94 -20.95
C GLY A 146 -1.36 -10.01 -20.47
N GLU A 147 -0.95 -9.00 -19.69
CA GLU A 147 -1.30 -7.56 -19.77
C GLU A 147 -2.65 -6.98 -19.31
N ASP A 148 -3.69 -7.74 -19.00
CA ASP A 148 -4.92 -7.16 -18.41
C ASP A 148 -5.17 -7.66 -16.98
N GLU A 149 -4.75 -6.88 -15.97
CA GLU A 149 -4.90 -7.20 -14.53
C GLU A 149 -6.36 -7.44 -14.11
N ASP A 150 -7.30 -6.78 -14.79
CA ASP A 150 -8.73 -6.84 -14.48
C ASP A 150 -9.39 -8.16 -14.94
N ASP A 151 -8.85 -8.84 -15.97
CA ASP A 151 -9.43 -10.06 -16.55
C ASP A 151 -8.72 -11.34 -16.07
N ALA A 152 -7.51 -11.21 -15.50
CA ALA A 152 -6.68 -12.32 -15.03
C ALA A 152 -7.30 -13.13 -13.87
N GLU A 153 -8.18 -12.52 -13.06
CA GLU A 153 -8.87 -13.20 -11.95
C GLU A 153 -10.03 -14.09 -12.41
N GLN A 154 -10.64 -13.77 -13.55
CA GLN A 154 -11.82 -14.46 -14.07
C GLN A 154 -11.48 -15.52 -15.11
N ARG A 155 -10.37 -15.36 -15.83
CA ARG A 155 -9.90 -16.32 -16.84
C ARG A 155 -9.53 -17.65 -16.22
N ILE A 156 -10.05 -18.77 -16.72
CA ILE A 156 -9.68 -20.11 -16.24
C ILE A 156 -8.84 -20.79 -17.31
N LEU A 157 -7.58 -21.08 -17.01
CA LEU A 157 -6.67 -21.79 -17.93
C LEU A 157 -6.60 -23.27 -17.55
N PRO A 158 -6.50 -24.20 -18.53
CA PRO A 158 -6.33 -25.62 -18.25
C PRO A 158 -5.02 -25.96 -17.54
N SER A 159 -3.95 -25.19 -17.79
CA SER A 159 -2.62 -25.35 -17.18
C SER A 159 -2.54 -24.97 -15.69
N MET A 160 -3.63 -24.43 -15.12
CA MET A 160 -3.71 -24.07 -13.70
C MET A 160 -3.83 -25.32 -12.82
N GLN A 161 -3.49 -25.16 -11.53
CA GLN A 161 -3.71 -26.22 -10.54
C GLN A 161 -5.21 -26.52 -10.37
N ASP A 162 -5.57 -27.80 -10.24
CA ASP A 162 -6.95 -28.27 -10.09
C ASP A 162 -7.73 -27.52 -9.00
N THR A 163 -7.10 -27.27 -7.86
CA THR A 163 -7.69 -26.54 -6.72
C THR A 163 -7.99 -25.08 -7.08
N SER A 164 -7.15 -24.43 -7.89
CA SER A 164 -7.40 -23.07 -8.38
C SER A 164 -8.55 -23.05 -9.40
N ILE A 165 -8.60 -24.03 -10.32
CA ILE A 165 -9.70 -24.17 -11.28
C ILE A 165 -11.02 -24.39 -10.53
N ALA A 166 -11.05 -25.34 -9.60
CA ALA A 166 -12.20 -25.63 -8.74
C ALA A 166 -12.62 -24.38 -7.94
N TYR A 167 -11.65 -23.61 -7.42
CA TYR A 167 -11.90 -22.36 -6.72
C TYR A 167 -12.44 -21.25 -7.64
N ARG A 168 -11.97 -21.07 -8.86
CA ARG A 168 -12.54 -20.05 -9.76
C ARG A 168 -13.99 -20.40 -10.12
N LEU A 169 -14.27 -21.67 -10.42
CA LEU A 169 -15.63 -22.15 -10.71
C LEU A 169 -16.59 -22.01 -9.51
N HIS A 170 -16.13 -22.26 -8.27
CA HIS A 170 -17.00 -22.18 -7.09
C HIS A 170 -17.44 -20.73 -6.75
N ARG A 171 -16.68 -19.72 -7.19
CA ARG A 171 -17.01 -18.30 -6.95
C ARG A 171 -18.25 -17.88 -7.75
N GLU A 172 -18.37 -18.39 -8.97
CA GLU A 172 -19.51 -18.13 -9.87
C GLU A 172 -20.79 -18.85 -9.44
N CYS A 173 -20.66 -19.89 -8.60
CA CYS A 173 -21.79 -20.66 -8.10
C CYS A 173 -22.59 -19.91 -7.01
N GLY A 174 -23.82 -20.35 -6.76
CA GLY A 174 -24.65 -19.84 -5.66
C GLY A 174 -24.29 -20.41 -4.29
N ARG A 175 -25.20 -20.21 -3.31
CA ARG A 175 -25.06 -20.77 -1.94
C ARG A 175 -24.84 -22.28 -1.91
N MET A 176 -25.60 -22.96 -2.76
CA MET A 176 -25.71 -24.40 -2.79
C MET A 176 -25.27 -24.82 -4.19
N ILE A 177 -24.23 -25.63 -4.24
CA ILE A 177 -23.56 -26.01 -5.47
C ILE A 177 -23.94 -27.46 -5.75
N ASN A 178 -24.45 -27.72 -6.96
CA ASN A 178 -24.67 -29.08 -7.45
C ASN A 178 -23.30 -29.70 -7.82
N MET A 179 -22.97 -30.86 -7.24
CA MET A 179 -21.68 -31.50 -7.52
C MET A 179 -21.54 -31.92 -8.98
N TYR A 180 -22.63 -32.31 -9.65
CA TYR A 180 -22.59 -32.74 -11.04
C TYR A 180 -22.33 -31.58 -12.03
N ASP A 181 -23.04 -30.46 -11.85
CA ASP A 181 -22.85 -29.28 -12.69
C ASP A 181 -21.43 -28.71 -12.51
N TRP A 182 -20.93 -28.75 -11.28
CA TRP A 182 -19.59 -28.29 -10.96
C TRP A 182 -18.50 -29.21 -11.54
N TYR A 183 -18.68 -30.53 -11.46
CA TYR A 183 -17.82 -31.50 -12.14
C TYR A 183 -17.81 -31.29 -13.65
N THR A 184 -18.98 -31.12 -14.27
CA THR A 184 -19.09 -30.91 -15.73
C THR A 184 -18.35 -29.65 -16.16
N ALA A 185 -18.48 -28.55 -15.39
CA ALA A 185 -17.73 -27.32 -15.65
C ALA A 185 -16.21 -27.53 -15.50
N PHE A 186 -15.78 -28.24 -14.46
CA PHE A 186 -14.37 -28.57 -14.23
C PHE A 186 -13.78 -29.42 -15.37
N ALA A 187 -14.48 -30.49 -15.77
CA ALA A 187 -14.06 -31.37 -16.86
C ALA A 187 -13.89 -30.59 -18.17
N SER A 188 -14.83 -29.69 -18.50
CA SER A 188 -14.75 -28.86 -19.72
C SER A 188 -13.54 -27.93 -19.78
N VAL A 189 -12.93 -27.61 -18.64
CA VAL A 189 -11.69 -26.82 -18.57
C VAL A 189 -10.48 -27.72 -18.76
N VAL A 190 -10.43 -28.84 -18.03
CA VAL A 190 -9.28 -29.75 -18.03
C VAL A 190 -9.17 -30.52 -19.36
N GLU A 191 -10.28 -30.89 -19.99
CA GLU A 191 -10.27 -31.58 -21.29
C GLU A 191 -9.61 -30.74 -22.40
N LYS A 192 -9.67 -29.40 -22.31
CA LYS A 192 -8.97 -28.50 -23.23
C LYS A 192 -7.44 -28.58 -23.13
N GLU A 193 -6.91 -29.10 -22.02
CA GLU A 193 -5.48 -29.40 -21.87
C GLU A 193 -5.08 -30.61 -22.73
N GLY A 194 -5.97 -31.61 -22.84
CA GLY A 194 -5.72 -32.89 -23.51
C GLY A 194 -5.91 -32.88 -25.03
N ASP A 195 -6.81 -32.04 -25.56
CA ASP A 195 -7.07 -31.91 -27.00
C ASP A 195 -5.85 -31.39 -27.80
N ALA A 196 -4.86 -30.80 -27.12
CA ALA A 196 -3.60 -30.38 -27.74
C ALA A 196 -2.53 -31.49 -27.82
N ALA A 197 -2.72 -32.63 -27.13
CA ALA A 197 -1.65 -33.61 -26.92
C ALA A 197 -1.92 -35.00 -27.49
N MET A 198 -3.11 -35.62 -27.38
CA MET A 198 -3.35 -36.96 -27.94
C MET A 198 -4.85 -37.23 -28.09
N GLY A 199 -5.27 -37.62 -29.29
CA GLY A 199 -6.57 -38.26 -29.50
C GLY A 199 -6.54 -39.71 -29.01
N GLU A 200 -7.69 -40.19 -28.54
CA GLU A 200 -7.98 -41.52 -27.98
C GLU A 200 -7.78 -41.65 -26.45
N GLU A 201 -8.88 -41.56 -25.68
CA GLU A 201 -9.19 -42.41 -24.51
C GLU A 201 -10.54 -42.01 -23.87
N GLY A 202 -11.65 -42.45 -24.49
CA GLY A 202 -13.02 -42.06 -24.11
C GLY A 202 -13.56 -42.64 -22.79
N SER A 203 -12.73 -43.21 -21.90
CA SER A 203 -13.17 -43.80 -20.62
C SER A 203 -12.14 -43.67 -19.50
N GLU A 204 -10.86 -43.90 -19.75
CA GLU A 204 -9.82 -43.83 -18.71
C GLU A 204 -9.53 -42.37 -18.32
N GLY A 205 -9.45 -41.46 -19.30
CA GLY A 205 -9.33 -40.02 -19.05
C GLY A 205 -10.49 -39.44 -18.24
N GLN A 206 -11.72 -39.92 -18.45
CA GLN A 206 -12.88 -39.48 -17.64
C GLN A 206 -12.75 -39.91 -16.17
N SER A 207 -12.24 -41.12 -15.91
CA SER A 207 -12.00 -41.58 -14.54
C SER A 207 -10.89 -40.78 -13.85
N GLU A 208 -9.86 -40.37 -14.59
CA GLU A 208 -8.80 -39.52 -14.07
C GLU A 208 -9.31 -38.13 -13.72
N ILE A 209 -10.06 -37.49 -14.63
CA ILE A 209 -10.67 -36.17 -14.41
C ILE A 209 -11.60 -36.21 -13.19
N GLN A 210 -12.37 -37.28 -13.03
CA GLN A 210 -13.21 -37.48 -11.84
C GLN A 210 -12.39 -37.57 -10.56
N ALA A 211 -11.26 -38.29 -10.56
CA ALA A 211 -10.37 -38.37 -9.40
C ALA A 211 -9.71 -37.02 -9.07
N ARG A 212 -9.25 -36.27 -10.08
CA ARG A 212 -8.71 -34.91 -9.95
C ARG A 212 -9.74 -33.95 -9.35
N PHE A 213 -10.97 -33.99 -9.86
CA PHE A 213 -12.07 -33.20 -9.32
C PHE A 213 -12.36 -33.53 -7.86
N MET A 214 -12.52 -34.81 -7.52
CA MET A 214 -12.80 -35.22 -6.14
C MET A 214 -11.69 -34.81 -5.16
N ARG A 215 -10.42 -34.87 -5.60
CA ARG A 215 -9.29 -34.37 -4.83
C ARG A 215 -9.40 -32.86 -4.58
N ALA A 216 -9.64 -32.07 -5.63
CA ALA A 216 -9.79 -30.62 -5.50
C ALA A 216 -10.98 -30.23 -4.59
N VAL A 217 -12.09 -30.97 -4.67
CA VAL A 217 -13.26 -30.79 -3.79
C VAL A 217 -12.89 -31.03 -2.33
N GLU A 218 -12.16 -32.11 -2.03
CA GLU A 218 -11.72 -32.41 -0.65
C GLU A 218 -10.72 -31.38 -0.13
N GLU A 219 -9.81 -30.87 -0.97
CA GLU A 219 -8.91 -29.77 -0.61
C GLU A 219 -9.69 -28.48 -0.28
N MET A 220 -10.72 -28.15 -1.07
CA MET A 220 -11.58 -27.00 -0.76
C MET A 220 -12.44 -27.20 0.48
N ARG A 221 -12.86 -28.44 0.77
CA ARG A 221 -13.54 -28.79 2.02
C ARG A 221 -12.58 -28.65 3.21
N PHE A 222 -11.34 -29.09 3.06
CA PHE A 222 -10.29 -28.98 4.08
C PHE A 222 -9.97 -27.52 4.41
N LEU A 223 -9.89 -26.66 3.40
CA LEU A 223 -9.69 -25.22 3.57
C LEU A 223 -10.92 -24.48 4.13
N GLY A 224 -12.08 -25.15 4.21
CA GLY A 224 -13.30 -24.58 4.76
C GLY A 224 -14.10 -23.70 3.80
N PHE A 225 -13.87 -23.80 2.48
CA PHE A 225 -14.67 -23.09 1.48
C PHE A 225 -16.05 -23.74 1.29
N ILE A 226 -16.14 -25.05 1.47
CA ILE A 226 -17.37 -25.83 1.26
C ILE A 226 -17.66 -26.80 2.41
N LYS A 227 -18.94 -27.17 2.55
CA LYS A 227 -19.42 -28.17 3.50
C LYS A 227 -20.47 -29.08 2.87
N SER A 228 -20.44 -30.37 3.19
CA SER A 228 -21.50 -31.30 2.78
C SER A 228 -22.84 -30.95 3.42
N THR A 229 -23.94 -31.09 2.67
CA THR A 229 -25.30 -30.87 3.18
C THR A 229 -26.13 -32.15 3.13
N GLN A 230 -27.03 -32.32 4.11
CA GLN A 230 -28.02 -33.40 4.12
C GLN A 230 -29.38 -32.95 3.57
N ARG A 231 -29.53 -31.66 3.22
CA ARG A 231 -30.81 -31.11 2.76
C ARG A 231 -31.18 -31.53 1.34
N LYS A 232 -30.19 -31.73 0.49
CA LYS A 232 -30.34 -32.14 -0.92
C LYS A 232 -29.19 -33.06 -1.26
N THR A 233 -29.50 -34.21 -1.86
CA THR A 233 -28.49 -35.17 -2.31
C THR A 233 -27.60 -34.53 -3.36
N ASP A 234 -26.32 -34.88 -3.36
CA ASP A 234 -25.34 -34.44 -4.37
C ASP A 234 -25.07 -32.92 -4.39
N HIS A 235 -25.39 -32.22 -3.31
CA HIS A 235 -25.10 -30.79 -3.17
C HIS A 235 -24.10 -30.53 -2.06
N VAL A 236 -23.33 -29.45 -2.21
CA VAL A 236 -22.47 -28.87 -1.18
C VAL A 236 -22.89 -27.43 -0.90
N ILE A 237 -22.61 -26.94 0.30
CA ILE A 237 -22.88 -25.56 0.71
C ILE A 237 -21.57 -24.77 0.67
N ARG A 238 -21.59 -23.62 -0.02
CA ARG A 238 -20.52 -22.64 0.06
C ARG A 238 -20.57 -21.90 1.39
N LEU A 239 -19.42 -21.84 2.07
CA LEU A 239 -19.27 -21.19 3.37
C LEU A 239 -18.73 -19.76 3.26
N THR A 240 -18.09 -19.44 2.13
CA THR A 240 -17.51 -18.12 1.85
C THR A 240 -18.43 -17.27 1.00
N TRP A 241 -18.46 -15.97 1.30
CA TRP A 241 -19.22 -14.94 0.58
C TRP A 241 -18.34 -13.72 0.43
N GLY A 242 -18.36 -13.11 -0.75
CA GLY A 242 -17.61 -11.90 -1.05
C GLY A 242 -16.09 -12.09 -1.09
N MET A 243 -15.44 -11.22 -1.85
CA MET A 243 -14.44 -10.35 -1.24
C MET A 243 -15.17 -9.09 -0.77
#